data_AF-A0A6C0Q3U8-F1
#
_entry.id   AF-A0A6C0Q3U8-F1
#
_cell.length_a   1.000
_cell.length_b   1.000
_cell.length_c   1.000
_cell.angle_alpha   90.00
_cell.angle_beta   90.00
_cell.angle_gamma   90.00
#
_symmetry.space_group_name_H-M   'P 1'
#
loop_
_entity.id
_entity.type
_entity.pdbx_description
1 polymer ?
#
loop_
_entity_poly.entity_id
_entity_poly.type
_entity_poly.pdbx_seq_one_letter_code
_entity_poly.pdbx_strand_id
1 'polypeptide(L)'
;MPRPTSARFSRVGIIDTPPTDGQRFLMATAAGGVAAGEDIRVLTRAEAEHLELPDYDLWLFDSRTLVRMHIDGSETTIGVELITDRGRVLSACKARDAATAAARSSAEVWAQVRSTV
;
A
#
# COMPACT_ATOMS: atom_id res chain seq x y z
N MET A 1 26.18 -21.46 -9.27
CA MET A 1 25.17 -20.43 -9.62
C MET A 1 24.50 -19.99 -8.32
N PRO A 2 24.63 -18.74 -7.87
CA PRO A 2 23.92 -18.29 -6.68
C PRO A 2 22.42 -18.35 -6.96
N ARG A 3 21.63 -18.93 -6.04
CA ARG A 3 20.17 -18.90 -6.12
C ARG A 3 19.70 -17.43 -6.10
N PRO A 4 18.69 -17.05 -6.89
CA PRO A 4 18.10 -15.73 -6.73
C PRO A 4 17.60 -15.58 -5.28
N THR A 5 18.01 -14.50 -4.62
CA THR A 5 17.40 -14.09 -3.35
C THR A 5 15.91 -13.92 -3.58
N SER A 6 15.08 -14.59 -2.77
CA SER A 6 13.63 -14.42 -2.82
C SER A 6 13.30 -12.94 -2.60
N ALA A 7 12.67 -12.29 -3.58
CA ALA A 7 12.12 -10.96 -3.39
C ALA A 7 10.97 -11.03 -2.37
N ARG A 8 10.88 -10.03 -1.50
CA ARG A 8 9.78 -9.89 -0.54
C ARG A 8 8.92 -8.72 -0.97
N PHE A 9 7.62 -8.94 -1.04
CA PHE A 9 6.64 -7.94 -1.39
C PHE A 9 5.70 -7.72 -0.21
N SER A 10 5.43 -6.46 0.09
CA SER A 10 4.48 -6.06 1.12
C SER A 10 3.81 -4.77 0.69
N ARG A 11 2.53 -4.62 1.01
CA ARG A 11 1.74 -3.43 0.68
C ARG A 11 0.77 -3.14 1.81
N VAL A 12 0.61 -1.84 2.09
CA VAL A 12 -0.49 -1.33 2.91
C VAL A 12 -1.41 -0.54 2.00
N GLY A 13 -2.64 -1.02 1.83
CA GLY A 13 -3.69 -0.29 1.11
C GLY A 13 -4.47 0.62 2.06
N ILE A 14 -4.90 1.78 1.58
CA ILE A 14 -5.82 2.66 2.30
C ILE A 14 -7.23 2.41 1.76
N ILE A 15 -8.21 2.26 2.66
CA ILE A 15 -9.61 2.03 2.32
C ILE A 15 -10.52 3.15 2.82
N ASP A 16 -11.46 3.54 1.97
CA ASP A 16 -12.52 4.47 2.31
C ASP A 16 -13.67 3.79 3.07
N THR A 17 -14.52 4.60 3.71
CA THR A 17 -15.76 4.13 4.34
C THR A 17 -16.92 4.98 3.85
N PRO A 18 -17.74 4.48 2.89
CA PRO A 18 -17.65 3.16 2.26
C PRO A 18 -16.48 3.03 1.27
N PRO A 19 -15.98 1.82 0.98
CA PRO A 19 -14.92 1.62 -0.01
C PRO A 19 -15.35 2.03 -1.42
N THR A 20 -14.40 2.45 -2.26
CA THR A 20 -14.64 2.64 -3.71
C THR A 20 -14.77 1.29 -4.43
N ASP A 21 -15.27 1.29 -5.67
CA ASP A 21 -15.31 0.09 -6.51
C ASP A 21 -13.90 -0.47 -6.78
N GLY A 22 -12.94 0.42 -7.04
CA GLY A 22 -11.53 0.03 -7.19
C GLY A 22 -10.98 -0.64 -5.93
N GLN A 23 -11.26 -0.10 -4.75
CA GLN A 23 -10.85 -0.70 -3.47
C GLN A 23 -11.52 -2.06 -3.23
N ARG A 24 -12.82 -2.21 -3.55
CA ARG A 24 -13.51 -3.50 -3.48
C ARG A 24 -12.84 -4.54 -4.38
N PHE A 25 -12.51 -4.16 -5.61
CA PHE A 25 -11.81 -5.03 -6.56
C PHE A 25 -10.42 -5.44 -6.05
N LEU A 26 -9.64 -4.50 -5.51
CA LEU A 26 -8.31 -4.77 -4.94
C LEU A 26 -8.38 -5.71 -3.73
N MET A 27 -9.37 -5.56 -2.85
CA MET A 27 -9.58 -6.50 -1.75
C MET A 27 -10.01 -7.89 -2.24
N ALA A 28 -10.92 -7.96 -3.22
CA ALA A 28 -11.39 -9.23 -3.76
C ALA A 28 -10.26 -10.04 -4.43
N THR A 29 -9.25 -9.36 -4.96
CA THR A 29 -8.10 -9.96 -5.66
C THR A 29 -6.88 -10.18 -4.76
N ALA A 30 -6.87 -9.65 -3.52
CA ALA A 30 -5.75 -9.75 -2.59
C ALA A 30 -5.34 -11.18 -2.24
N ALA A 31 -6.30 -12.13 -2.22
CA ALA A 31 -6.02 -13.53 -1.89
C ALA A 31 -4.96 -14.17 -2.79
N GLY A 32 -4.90 -13.79 -4.08
CA GLY A 32 -3.89 -14.28 -5.01
C GLY A 32 -2.47 -13.82 -4.66
N GLY A 33 -2.31 -12.55 -4.28
CA GLY A 33 -1.03 -12.00 -3.85
C GLY A 33 -0.55 -12.62 -2.53
N VAL A 34 -1.46 -12.80 -1.57
CA VAL A 34 -1.17 -13.49 -0.31
C VAL A 34 -0.71 -14.94 -0.56
N ALA A 35 -1.38 -15.67 -1.45
CA ALA A 35 -0.98 -17.03 -1.81
C ALA A 35 0.40 -17.09 -2.50
N ALA A 36 0.80 -16.02 -3.18
CA ALA A 36 2.12 -15.86 -3.77
C ALA A 36 3.21 -15.37 -2.77
N GLY A 37 2.84 -15.11 -1.52
CA GLY A 37 3.76 -14.70 -0.45
C GLY A 37 3.88 -13.18 -0.24
N GLU A 38 2.97 -12.37 -0.81
CA GLU A 38 2.88 -10.93 -0.52
C GLU A 38 2.23 -10.69 0.87
N ASP A 39 2.83 -9.81 1.68
CA ASP A 39 2.19 -9.32 2.92
C ASP A 39 1.27 -8.14 2.60
N ILE A 40 -0.03 -8.41 2.46
CA ILE A 40 -1.05 -7.41 2.10
C ILE A 40 -1.86 -7.01 3.33
N ARG A 41 -1.73 -5.75 3.72
CA ARG A 41 -2.42 -5.14 4.87
C ARG A 41 -3.25 -3.94 4.44
N VAL A 42 -4.17 -3.53 5.31
CA VAL A 42 -5.11 -2.44 5.05
C VAL A 42 -5.24 -1.51 6.26
N LEU A 43 -5.31 -0.21 5.97
CA LEU A 43 -5.68 0.88 6.89
C LEU A 43 -6.95 1.56 6.40
N THR A 44 -7.74 2.09 7.32
CA THR A 44 -8.78 3.06 6.97
C THR A 44 -8.14 4.41 6.62
N ARG A 45 -8.83 5.22 5.81
CA ARG A 45 -8.38 6.58 5.52
C ARG A 45 -8.17 7.41 6.80
N ALA A 46 -9.07 7.27 7.77
CA ALA A 46 -8.94 7.97 9.06
C ALA A 46 -7.67 7.59 9.83
N GLU A 47 -7.29 6.29 9.83
CA GLU A 47 -6.02 5.86 10.43
C GLU A 47 -4.81 6.41 9.67
N ALA A 48 -4.86 6.42 8.34
CA ALA A 48 -3.78 6.97 7.51
C ALA A 48 -3.57 8.48 7.73
N GLU A 49 -4.66 9.24 7.85
CA GLU A 49 -4.63 10.67 8.17
C GLU A 49 -4.09 10.91 9.58
N HIS A 50 -4.51 10.12 10.56
CA HIS A 50 -4.00 10.22 11.94
C HIS A 50 -2.49 9.95 12.05
N LEU A 51 -1.98 9.06 11.20
CA LEU A 51 -0.55 8.74 11.09
C LEU A 51 0.23 9.72 10.21
N GLU A 52 -0.43 10.75 9.66
CA GLU A 52 0.15 11.74 8.76
C GLU A 52 0.88 11.08 7.57
N LEU A 53 0.30 10.00 7.03
CA LEU A 53 0.86 9.32 5.88
C LEU A 53 0.81 10.23 4.63
N PRO A 54 1.74 10.04 3.66
CA PRO A 54 1.68 10.75 2.40
C PRO A 54 0.32 10.59 1.70
N ASP A 55 -0.16 11.67 1.10
CA ASP A 55 -1.42 11.75 0.35
C ASP A 55 -1.32 11.23 -1.09
N TYR A 56 -0.24 10.50 -1.40
CA TYR A 56 0.04 9.95 -2.71
C TYR A 56 0.49 8.49 -2.63
N ASP A 57 0.14 7.73 -3.65
CA ASP A 57 0.61 6.36 -3.80
C ASP A 57 2.10 6.31 -4.10
N LEU A 58 2.77 5.34 -3.50
CA LEU A 58 4.20 5.16 -3.67
C LEU A 58 4.64 3.69 -3.62
N TRP A 59 5.76 3.41 -4.29
CA TRP A 59 6.53 2.19 -4.12
C TRP A 59 7.88 2.51 -3.50
N LEU A 60 8.35 1.61 -2.63
CA LEU A 60 9.66 1.72 -2.01
C LEU A 60 10.47 0.45 -2.30
N PHE A 61 11.61 0.61 -2.97
CA PHE A 61 12.50 -0.49 -3.34
C PHE A 61 13.77 -0.43 -2.50
N ASP A 62 14.10 -1.54 -1.84
CA ASP A 62 15.30 -1.77 -1.04
C ASP A 62 15.60 -0.66 0.00
N SER A 63 14.59 0.10 0.42
CA SER A 63 14.71 1.30 1.26
C SER A 63 15.69 2.35 0.70
N ARG A 64 15.82 2.43 -0.63
CA ARG A 64 16.78 3.28 -1.34
C ARG A 64 16.17 4.08 -2.48
N THR A 65 15.07 3.58 -3.04
CA THR A 65 14.43 4.18 -4.19
C THR A 65 12.94 4.29 -3.91
N LEU A 66 12.44 5.52 -3.95
CA LEU A 66 11.03 5.84 -3.85
C LEU A 66 10.50 6.10 -5.28
N VAL A 67 9.38 5.47 -5.64
CA VAL A 67 8.63 5.81 -6.84
C VAL A 67 7.32 6.41 -6.39
N ARG A 68 7.13 7.70 -6.64
CA ARG A 68 5.85 8.39 -6.41
C ARG A 68 4.98 8.25 -7.64
N MET A 69 3.75 7.83 -7.44
CA MET A 69 2.72 7.79 -8.48
C MET A 69 2.08 9.19 -8.59
N HIS A 70 1.92 9.68 -9.81
CA HIS A 70 1.09 10.84 -10.10
C HIS A 70 -0.22 10.36 -10.68
N ILE A 71 -1.28 10.47 -9.87
CA ILE A 71 -2.64 10.08 -10.23
C ILE A 71 -3.48 11.36 -10.27
N ASP A 72 -4.26 11.54 -11.34
CA ASP A 72 -5.15 12.68 -11.48
C ASP A 72 -6.49 12.48 -10.75
N GLY A 73 -7.37 13.48 -10.80
CA GLY A 73 -8.68 13.42 -10.17
C GLY A 73 -9.65 12.40 -10.77
N SER A 74 -9.29 11.75 -11.89
CA SER A 74 -10.08 10.70 -12.55
C SER A 74 -9.50 9.31 -12.30
N GLU A 75 -8.71 9.15 -11.23
CA GLU A 75 -8.00 7.90 -10.87
C GLU A 75 -7.04 7.39 -11.96
N THR A 76 -6.62 8.25 -12.89
CA THR A 76 -5.71 7.88 -13.98
C THR A 76 -4.27 8.17 -13.58
N THR A 77 -3.39 7.17 -13.71
CA THR A 77 -1.94 7.39 -13.54
C THR A 77 -1.41 8.17 -14.73
N ILE A 78 -0.97 9.41 -14.49
CA ILE A 78 -0.43 10.32 -15.50
C ILE A 78 1.10 10.38 -15.51
N GLY A 79 1.76 9.77 -14.52
CA GLY A 79 3.21 9.70 -14.48
C GLY A 79 3.77 9.05 -13.23
N VAL A 80 5.09 8.87 -13.23
CA VAL A 80 5.86 8.37 -12.08
C VAL A 80 7.09 9.25 -11.86
N GLU A 81 7.38 9.57 -10.61
CA GLU A 81 8.59 10.29 -10.20
C GLU A 81 9.53 9.32 -9.47
N LEU A 82 10.74 9.13 -10.00
CA LEU A 82 11.80 8.35 -9.37
C LEU A 82 12.60 9.24 -8.42
N ILE A 83 12.63 8.88 -7.14
CA ILE A 83 13.23 9.69 -6.07
C ILE A 83 14.29 8.86 -5.35
N THR A 84 15.54 9.34 -5.39
CA THR A 84 16.68 8.75 -4.68
C THR A 84 17.28 9.70 -3.63
N ASP A 85 16.64 10.85 -3.42
CA ASP A 85 17.00 11.76 -2.33
C ASP A 85 16.87 11.06 -0.97
N ARG A 86 17.92 11.11 -0.17
CA ARG A 86 17.98 10.38 1.11
C ARG A 86 16.94 10.85 2.11
N GLY A 87 16.63 12.15 2.13
CA GLY A 87 15.64 12.72 3.04
C GLY A 87 14.24 12.21 2.70
N ARG A 88 13.85 12.29 1.42
CA ARG A 88 12.55 11.81 0.94
C ARG A 88 12.39 10.31 1.10
N VAL A 89 13.43 9.53 0.78
CA VAL A 89 13.42 8.06 0.98
C VAL A 89 13.28 7.71 2.46
N LEU A 90 14.01 8.40 3.36
CA LEU A 90 13.89 8.16 4.81
C LEU A 90 12.48 8.48 5.32
N SER A 91 11.86 9.57 4.87
CA SER A 91 10.47 9.89 5.22
C SER A 91 9.50 8.81 4.73
N ALA A 92 9.68 8.29 3.51
CA ALA A 92 8.87 7.18 3.01
C ALA A 92 9.08 5.87 3.79
N CYS A 93 10.32 5.57 4.22
CA CYS A 93 10.59 4.43 5.10
C CYS A 93 9.84 4.55 6.43
N LYS A 94 9.86 5.74 7.06
CA LYS A 94 9.13 5.99 8.31
C LYS A 94 7.62 5.82 8.13
N ALA A 95 7.06 6.37 7.05
CA ALA A 95 5.65 6.20 6.71
C ALA A 95 5.29 4.72 6.50
N ARG A 96 6.12 3.95 5.77
CA ARG A 96 5.96 2.50 5.60
C ARG A 96 5.92 1.79 6.94
N ASP A 97 6.87 2.07 7.84
CA ASP A 97 6.99 1.38 9.12
C ASP A 97 5.79 1.67 10.02
N ALA A 98 5.37 2.94 10.10
CA ALA A 98 4.17 3.37 10.83
C ALA A 98 2.91 2.70 10.26
N ALA A 99 2.73 2.75 8.94
CA ALA A 99 1.59 2.14 8.28
C ALA A 99 1.54 0.62 8.51
N THR A 100 2.68 -0.06 8.37
CA THR A 100 2.79 -1.52 8.54
C THR A 100 2.47 -1.94 9.97
N ALA A 101 2.88 -1.16 10.97
CA ALA A 101 2.63 -1.43 12.38
C ALA A 101 1.15 -1.27 12.77
N ALA A 102 0.45 -0.32 12.14
CA ALA A 102 -0.96 -0.05 12.43
C ALA A 102 -1.93 -0.89 11.57
N ALA A 103 -1.50 -1.36 10.41
CA ALA A 103 -2.38 -2.01 9.44
C ALA A 103 -2.81 -3.42 9.85
N ARG A 104 -4.05 -3.75 9.49
CA ARG A 104 -4.67 -5.08 9.70
C ARG A 104 -4.49 -5.96 8.46
N SER A 105 -4.62 -7.26 8.60
CA SER A 105 -4.53 -8.14 7.43
C SER A 105 -5.67 -7.87 6.45
N SER A 106 -5.39 -7.98 5.15
CA SER A 106 -6.42 -7.81 4.11
C SER A 106 -7.59 -8.79 4.27
N ALA A 107 -7.34 -10.00 4.78
CA ALA A 107 -8.36 -11.01 5.04
C ALA A 107 -9.38 -10.57 6.12
N GLU A 108 -8.89 -10.01 7.23
CA GLU A 108 -9.75 -9.50 8.32
C GLU A 108 -10.62 -8.35 7.83
N VAL A 109 -10.02 -7.37 7.14
CA VAL A 109 -10.77 -6.20 6.66
C VAL A 109 -11.80 -6.59 5.59
N TRP A 110 -11.45 -7.55 4.72
CA TRP A 110 -12.37 -8.02 3.70
C TRP A 110 -13.59 -8.76 4.28
N ALA A 111 -13.42 -9.52 5.36
CA ALA A 111 -14.54 -10.14 6.07
C ALA A 111 -15.51 -9.10 6.65
N GLN A 112 -14.99 -7.99 7.18
CA GLN A 112 -15.80 -6.87 7.70
C GLN A 112 -16.62 -6.21 6.59
N VAL A 113 -15.99 -5.91 5.44
CA VAL A 113 -16.67 -5.25 4.31
C VAL A 113 -17.81 -6.12 3.77
N ARG A 114 -17.59 -7.43 3.60
CA ARG A 114 -18.65 -8.36 3.15
C ARG A 114 -19.81 -8.48 4.13
N SER A 115 -19.58 -8.32 5.43
CA SER A 115 -20.63 -8.41 6.45
C SER A 115 -21.54 -7.18 6.49
N THR A 116 -21.14 -6.08 5.86
CA THR A 116 -21.86 -4.79 5.92
C THR A 116 -22.70 -4.55 4.66
N VAL A 117 -22.72 -5.51 3.72
CA VAL A 117 -23.47 -5.49 2.46
C VAL A 117 -24.64 -6.48 2.52
#